data_AF-A0A3R7GBZ2-F1
#
_entry.id   AF-A0A3R7GBZ2-F1
#
_cell.length_a   1.000
_cell.length_b   1.000
_cell.length_c   1.000
_cell.angle_alpha   90.00
_cell.angle_beta   90.00
_cell.angle_gamma   90.00
#
_symmetry.space_group_name_H-M   'P 1'
#
loop_
_entity.id
_entity.type
_entity.pdbx_description
1 polymer ?
#
loop_
_entity_poly.entity_id
_entity_poly.type
_entity_poly.pdbx_seq_one_letter_code
_entity_poly.pdbx_strand_id
1 'polypeptide(L)'
;NKETKSVPEEMDASKYVGQGFQPPAEKDAIEFAKKHKDKIAKRGEQFFMDNFGLKVKATNVIGKDDGVEVYVHCEDHGIVFNASLPLYKDAIHQKGSMRSNDNGDDMSMMVGTVLSGFEYRAQKEKYDNLYKFLKENEKQYQYTGFTKEAINKTQNVGYQNEYFYITYLSRNLKEYRKYYEPLI
;
A
#
# COMPACT_ATOMS: atom_id res chain seq x y z
N ASN A 1 -36.46 9.38 -5.14
CA ASN A 1 -35.72 8.30 -4.45
C ASN A 1 -34.58 7.82 -5.32
N LYS A 2 -33.39 8.42 -5.20
CA LYS A 2 -32.16 7.75 -5.66
C LYS A 2 -31.83 6.77 -4.55
N GLU A 3 -32.13 5.49 -4.74
CA GLU A 3 -31.56 4.44 -3.92
C GLU A 3 -30.04 4.58 -3.98
N THR A 4 -29.45 5.17 -2.94
CA THR A 4 -28.04 4.96 -2.64
C THR A 4 -27.91 3.46 -2.40
N LYS A 5 -27.45 2.72 -3.42
CA LYS A 5 -27.10 1.31 -3.27
C LYS A 5 -26.07 1.25 -2.13
N SER A 6 -26.51 0.79 -0.96
CA SER A 6 -25.63 0.55 0.16
C SER A 6 -24.67 -0.57 -0.24
N VAL A 7 -23.39 -0.40 0.09
CA VAL A 7 -22.43 -1.50 0.00
C VAL A 7 -22.84 -2.51 1.09
N PRO A 8 -23.04 -3.80 0.75
CA PRO A 8 -23.35 -4.80 1.77
C PRO A 8 -22.15 -4.98 2.70
N GLU A 9 -22.41 -5.44 3.93
CA GLU A 9 -21.38 -5.69 4.94
C GLU A 9 -20.34 -6.72 4.46
N GLU A 10 -20.81 -7.76 3.77
CA GLU A 10 -19.97 -8.78 3.16
C GLU A 10 -20.32 -8.97 1.67
N MET A 11 -19.34 -9.44 0.90
CA MET A 11 -19.53 -9.85 -0.49
C MET A 11 -18.44 -10.83 -0.94
N ASP A 12 -18.70 -11.54 -2.04
CA ASP A 12 -17.71 -12.43 -2.66
C ASP A 12 -16.38 -11.69 -2.91
N ALA A 13 -15.27 -12.26 -2.44
CA ALA A 13 -13.94 -11.69 -2.62
C ALA A 13 -13.60 -11.46 -4.11
N SER A 14 -14.14 -12.29 -5.01
CA SER A 14 -13.97 -12.16 -6.47
C SER A 14 -14.71 -10.97 -7.08
N LYS A 15 -15.68 -10.39 -6.36
CA LYS A 15 -16.45 -9.19 -6.76
C LYS A 15 -16.04 -7.95 -5.98
N TYR A 16 -15.28 -8.12 -4.90
CA TYR A 16 -14.79 -7.03 -4.09
C TYR A 16 -13.63 -6.32 -4.80
N VAL A 17 -13.76 -5.01 -5.00
CA VAL A 17 -12.76 -4.12 -5.62
C VAL A 17 -12.43 -2.92 -4.71
N GLY A 18 -12.72 -3.02 -3.41
CA GLY A 18 -12.47 -1.98 -2.41
C GLY A 18 -13.69 -1.10 -2.06
N GLN A 19 -14.87 -1.38 -2.60
CA GLN A 19 -16.09 -0.65 -2.26
C GLN A 19 -16.40 -0.73 -0.76
N GLY A 20 -16.70 0.41 -0.13
CA GLY A 20 -17.02 0.47 1.31
C GLY A 20 -15.81 0.37 2.25
N PHE A 21 -14.58 0.22 1.73
CA PHE A 21 -13.39 0.21 2.57
C PHE A 21 -13.20 1.56 3.29
N GLN A 22 -13.24 1.53 4.62
CA GLN A 22 -13.06 2.69 5.48
C GLN A 22 -12.54 2.23 6.85
N PRO A 23 -11.25 2.44 7.17
CA PRO A 23 -10.74 2.29 8.53
C PRO A 23 -11.51 3.18 9.51
N PRO A 24 -11.45 2.90 10.82
CA PRO A 24 -11.98 3.81 11.84
C PRO A 24 -11.49 5.23 11.59
N ALA A 25 -12.42 6.18 11.48
CA ALA A 25 -12.12 7.56 11.17
C ALA A 25 -13.25 8.48 11.62
N GLU A 26 -12.88 9.70 12.01
CA GLU A 26 -13.85 10.78 12.23
C GLU A 26 -14.52 11.19 10.90
N LYS A 27 -15.76 11.67 10.98
CA LYS A 27 -16.51 12.07 9.77
C LYS A 27 -15.82 13.19 9.01
N ASP A 28 -15.24 14.16 9.73
CA ASP A 28 -14.53 15.28 9.14
C ASP A 28 -13.21 14.83 8.48
N ALA A 29 -12.54 13.81 9.03
CA ALA A 29 -11.36 13.16 8.44
C ALA A 29 -11.68 12.51 7.08
N ILE A 30 -12.81 11.80 7.00
CA ILE A 30 -13.32 11.22 5.75
C ILE A 30 -13.64 12.31 4.70
N GLU A 31 -14.31 13.39 5.12
CA GLU A 31 -14.62 14.52 4.24
C GLU A 31 -13.36 15.25 3.76
N PHE A 32 -12.40 15.45 4.66
CA PHE A 32 -11.11 16.06 4.36
C PHE A 32 -10.32 15.26 3.31
N ALA A 33 -10.22 13.94 3.48
CA ALA A 33 -9.57 13.04 2.53
C ALA A 33 -10.17 13.16 1.13
N LYS A 34 -11.51 13.19 1.02
CA LYS A 34 -12.22 13.36 -0.26
C LYS A 34 -11.94 14.72 -0.89
N LYS A 35 -11.98 15.79 -0.11
CA LYS A 35 -11.79 17.17 -0.58
C LYS A 35 -10.36 17.46 -1.02
N HIS A 36 -9.37 16.83 -0.41
CA HIS A 36 -7.94 17.11 -0.62
C HIS A 36 -7.17 15.95 -1.24
N LYS A 37 -7.88 14.99 -1.85
CA LYS A 37 -7.34 13.73 -2.41
C LYS A 37 -6.01 13.91 -3.17
N ASP A 38 -5.97 14.78 -4.17
CA ASP A 38 -4.78 14.93 -5.03
C ASP A 38 -3.58 15.53 -4.28
N LYS A 39 -3.82 16.43 -3.30
CA LYS A 39 -2.75 17.01 -2.49
C LYS A 39 -2.19 15.98 -1.53
N ILE A 40 -3.06 15.21 -0.90
CA ILE A 40 -2.68 14.15 0.03
C ILE A 40 -1.92 13.04 -0.72
N ALA A 41 -2.42 12.61 -1.87
CA ALA A 41 -1.77 11.63 -2.74
C ALA A 41 -0.34 12.04 -3.09
N LYS A 42 -0.15 13.30 -3.55
CA LYS A 42 1.19 13.84 -3.85
C LYS A 42 2.14 13.83 -2.67
N ARG A 43 1.64 14.09 -1.45
CA ARG A 43 2.47 14.00 -0.23
C ARG A 43 2.84 12.55 0.06
N GLY A 44 1.90 11.62 -0.05
CA GLY A 44 2.21 10.18 0.06
C GLY A 44 3.30 9.75 -0.94
N GLU A 45 3.14 10.07 -2.23
CA GLU A 45 4.13 9.74 -3.25
C GLU A 45 5.51 10.39 -2.97
N GLN A 46 5.53 11.66 -2.55
CA GLN A 46 6.76 12.36 -2.17
C GLN A 46 7.47 11.70 -0.99
N PHE A 47 6.73 11.19 0.00
CA PHE A 47 7.33 10.48 1.13
C PHE A 47 8.17 9.30 0.68
N PHE A 48 7.64 8.46 -0.21
CA PHE A 48 8.35 7.27 -0.66
C PHE A 48 9.56 7.62 -1.53
N MET A 49 9.43 8.65 -2.37
CA MET A 49 10.58 9.19 -3.11
C MET A 49 11.68 9.69 -2.17
N ASP A 50 11.34 10.52 -1.17
CA ASP A 50 12.33 11.18 -0.31
C ASP A 50 13.02 10.24 0.68
N ASN A 51 12.36 9.15 1.07
CA ASN A 51 12.85 8.22 2.08
C ASN A 51 13.45 6.94 1.49
N PHE A 52 12.94 6.50 0.34
CA PHE A 52 13.30 5.22 -0.26
C PHE A 52 13.84 5.36 -1.68
N GLY A 53 13.80 6.54 -2.30
CA GLY A 53 14.24 6.71 -3.69
C GLY A 53 13.38 5.97 -4.71
N LEU A 54 12.15 5.60 -4.35
CA LEU A 54 11.25 4.79 -5.17
C LEU A 54 10.03 5.58 -5.64
N LYS A 55 9.72 5.44 -6.92
CA LYS A 55 8.48 5.99 -7.50
C LYS A 55 7.31 5.08 -7.15
N VAL A 56 6.35 5.65 -6.43
CA VAL A 56 5.09 4.97 -6.13
C VAL A 56 3.93 5.79 -6.70
N LYS A 57 2.78 5.13 -6.85
CA LYS A 57 1.53 5.76 -7.24
C LYS A 57 0.49 5.61 -6.14
N ALA A 58 -0.15 6.70 -5.74
CA ALA A 58 -1.28 6.63 -4.82
C ALA A 58 -2.45 5.86 -5.46
N THR A 59 -2.94 4.85 -4.75
CA THR A 59 -4.04 3.98 -5.16
C THR A 59 -5.32 4.29 -4.40
N ASN A 60 -5.21 4.79 -3.17
CA ASN A 60 -6.34 5.24 -2.37
C ASN A 60 -5.95 6.36 -1.40
N VAL A 61 -6.91 7.22 -1.08
CA VAL A 61 -6.78 8.26 -0.04
C VAL A 61 -8.08 8.28 0.74
N ILE A 62 -7.99 8.00 2.04
CA ILE A 62 -9.15 7.84 2.92
C ILE A 62 -8.91 8.52 4.26
N GLY A 63 -9.99 8.83 4.98
CA GLY A 63 -9.87 9.27 6.38
C GLY A 63 -9.41 8.09 7.24
N LYS A 64 -8.63 8.38 8.28
CA LYS A 64 -8.22 7.40 9.30
C LYS A 64 -7.99 8.15 10.60
N ASP A 65 -8.57 7.65 11.68
CA ASP A 65 -8.57 8.32 12.98
C ASP A 65 -9.01 9.79 12.84
N ASP A 66 -8.22 10.75 13.30
CA ASP A 66 -8.43 12.19 13.14
C ASP A 66 -7.72 12.78 11.89
N GLY A 67 -7.05 11.94 11.10
CA GLY A 67 -6.21 12.31 9.96
C GLY A 67 -6.61 11.62 8.65
N VAL A 68 -5.62 11.31 7.82
CA VAL A 68 -5.82 10.62 6.54
C VAL A 68 -4.79 9.52 6.35
N GLU A 69 -5.07 8.56 5.49
CA GLU A 69 -4.13 7.51 5.10
C GLU A 69 -4.04 7.42 3.57
N VAL A 70 -2.82 7.32 3.07
CA VAL A 70 -2.51 7.20 1.64
C VAL A 70 -2.03 5.79 1.36
N TYR A 71 -2.78 5.03 0.55
CA TYR A 71 -2.34 3.75 0.03
C TYR A 71 -1.57 4.00 -1.27
N VAL A 72 -0.46 3.30 -1.43
CA VAL A 72 0.40 3.41 -2.60
C VAL A 72 0.74 2.03 -3.16
N HIS A 73 1.01 2.00 -4.46
CA HIS A 73 1.59 0.86 -5.15
C HIS A 73 2.91 1.27 -5.81
N CYS A 74 3.95 0.46 -5.60
CA CYS A 74 5.25 0.58 -6.22
C CYS A 74 5.37 -0.48 -7.32
N GLU A 75 5.86 -0.05 -8.48
CA GLU A 75 6.36 -0.91 -9.55
C GLU A 75 7.50 -0.16 -10.22
N ASP A 76 8.68 -0.18 -9.57
CA ASP A 76 9.84 0.63 -9.95
C ASP A 76 11.11 -0.20 -9.84
N HIS A 77 11.98 -0.18 -10.87
CA HIS A 77 13.21 -1.01 -10.94
C HIS A 77 12.98 -2.52 -10.66
N GLY A 78 11.77 -3.04 -10.93
CA GLY A 78 11.38 -4.42 -10.63
C GLY A 78 11.03 -4.69 -9.16
N ILE A 79 11.06 -3.65 -8.31
CA ILE A 79 10.62 -3.67 -6.91
C ILE A 79 9.11 -3.40 -6.90
N VAL A 80 8.35 -4.34 -6.32
CA VAL A 80 6.88 -4.29 -6.33
C VAL A 80 6.33 -4.44 -4.92
N PHE A 81 5.51 -3.49 -4.45
CA PHE A 81 4.84 -3.59 -3.16
C PHE A 81 3.64 -2.64 -3.06
N ASN A 82 2.78 -2.91 -2.09
CA ASN A 82 1.75 -2.00 -1.59
C ASN A 82 2.06 -1.59 -0.16
N ALA A 83 1.85 -0.32 0.15
CA ALA A 83 2.07 0.25 1.49
C ALA A 83 1.01 1.31 1.78
N SER A 84 0.90 1.73 3.05
CA SER A 84 0.08 2.89 3.42
C SER A 84 0.85 3.83 4.35
N LEU A 85 0.56 5.13 4.24
CA LEU A 85 1.17 6.17 5.06
C LEU A 85 0.05 7.00 5.73
N PRO A 86 -0.10 6.92 7.07
CA PRO A 86 -0.93 7.87 7.80
C PRO A 86 -0.30 9.27 7.75
N LEU A 87 -1.13 10.29 7.58
CA LEU A 87 -0.75 11.70 7.55
C LEU A 87 -1.77 12.52 8.34
N TYR A 88 -1.26 13.49 9.10
CA TYR A 88 -2.11 14.52 9.69
C TYR A 88 -2.70 15.45 8.60
N LYS A 89 -3.83 16.09 8.92
CA LYS A 89 -4.54 16.98 7.97
C LYS A 89 -3.66 18.16 7.52
N ASP A 90 -2.76 18.66 8.37
CA ASP A 90 -1.85 19.77 8.08
C ASP A 90 -0.76 19.41 7.06
N ALA A 91 -0.51 18.12 6.79
CA ALA A 91 0.51 17.65 5.85
C ALA A 91 0.36 18.22 4.43
N ILE A 92 -0.85 18.64 4.04
CA ILE A 92 -1.13 19.28 2.73
C ILE A 92 -0.57 20.70 2.61
N HIS A 93 -0.25 21.35 3.73
CA HIS A 93 0.29 22.70 3.80
C HIS A 93 1.81 22.70 3.93
N GLN A 94 2.40 21.59 4.36
CA GLN A 94 3.84 21.43 4.48
C GLN A 94 4.50 21.47 3.10
N LYS A 95 5.58 22.25 3.01
CA LYS A 95 6.39 22.40 1.80
C LYS A 95 7.77 21.78 2.03
N GLY A 96 8.38 21.31 0.95
CA GLY A 96 9.72 20.72 0.99
C GLY A 96 9.71 19.22 1.28
N SER A 97 10.90 18.73 1.64
CA SER A 97 11.17 17.30 1.75
C SER A 97 10.40 16.65 2.90
N MET A 98 10.01 15.40 2.69
CA MET A 98 9.42 14.47 3.65
C MET A 98 10.44 13.47 4.19
N ARG A 99 11.73 13.72 4.00
CA ARG A 99 12.80 12.85 4.49
C ARG A 99 12.74 12.75 6.01
N SER A 100 12.49 11.54 6.49
CA SER A 100 12.40 11.19 7.90
C SER A 100 13.78 10.88 8.48
N ASN A 101 13.95 11.21 9.75
CA ASN A 101 15.05 10.73 10.59
C ASN A 101 14.57 9.72 11.64
N ASP A 102 13.30 9.29 11.54
CA ASP A 102 12.69 8.33 12.43
C ASP A 102 13.33 6.94 12.26
N ASN A 103 13.66 6.32 13.38
CA ASN A 103 14.15 4.95 13.47
C ASN A 103 13.32 4.13 14.49
N GLY A 104 12.12 4.60 14.81
CA GLY A 104 11.15 3.89 15.64
C GLY A 104 10.53 2.69 14.93
N ASP A 105 9.66 2.01 15.66
CA ASP A 105 9.07 0.74 15.23
C ASP A 105 8.19 0.89 13.99
N ASP A 106 7.38 1.96 13.91
CA ASP A 106 6.50 2.23 12.77
C ASP A 106 7.28 2.40 11.46
N MET A 107 8.35 3.20 11.51
CA MET A 107 9.24 3.38 10.36
C MET A 107 9.98 2.07 10.03
N SER A 108 10.36 1.29 11.03
CA SER A 108 11.04 0.01 10.83
C SER A 108 10.13 -1.06 10.20
N MET A 109 8.84 -1.04 10.54
CA MET A 109 7.82 -1.85 9.87
C MET A 109 7.64 -1.40 8.42
N MET A 110 7.54 -0.09 8.16
CA MET A 110 7.46 0.45 6.80
C MET A 110 8.64 0.02 5.93
N VAL A 111 9.87 0.04 6.47
CA VAL A 111 11.06 -0.45 5.76
C VAL A 111 10.90 -1.93 5.44
N GLY A 112 10.45 -2.76 6.38
CA GLY A 112 10.15 -4.18 6.13
C GLY A 112 9.13 -4.38 4.99
N THR A 113 8.05 -3.60 5.00
CA THR A 113 7.05 -3.56 3.93
C THR A 113 7.68 -3.25 2.57
N VAL A 114 8.53 -2.22 2.47
CA VAL A 114 9.25 -1.88 1.23
C VAL A 114 10.20 -3.00 0.80
N LEU A 115 10.94 -3.59 1.76
CA LEU A 115 11.91 -4.65 1.48
C LEU A 115 11.28 -5.96 1.00
N SER A 116 10.00 -6.21 1.29
CA SER A 116 9.29 -7.33 0.65
C SER A 116 9.26 -7.22 -0.88
N GLY A 117 9.25 -6.00 -1.44
CA GLY A 117 9.35 -5.78 -2.88
C GLY A 117 10.75 -6.02 -3.43
N PHE A 118 11.79 -5.78 -2.62
CA PHE A 118 13.16 -6.18 -2.96
C PHE A 118 13.31 -7.69 -2.95
N GLU A 119 12.70 -8.37 -1.98
CA GLU A 119 12.69 -9.84 -1.92
C GLU A 119 11.99 -10.44 -3.13
N TYR A 120 10.84 -9.87 -3.53
CA TYR A 120 10.20 -10.25 -4.79
C TYR A 120 11.15 -10.10 -5.98
N ARG A 121 11.82 -8.93 -6.12
CA ARG A 121 12.80 -8.71 -7.20
C ARG A 121 13.91 -9.77 -7.18
N ALA A 122 14.44 -10.10 -6.01
CA ALA A 122 15.54 -11.03 -5.84
C ALA A 122 15.18 -12.47 -6.22
N GLN A 123 13.93 -12.89 -6.02
CA GLN A 123 13.44 -14.25 -6.30
C GLN A 123 12.31 -14.27 -7.34
N LYS A 124 12.27 -13.27 -8.24
CA LYS A 124 11.13 -12.99 -9.13
C LYS A 124 10.64 -14.23 -9.87
N GLU A 125 11.56 -14.98 -10.48
CA GLU A 125 11.21 -16.19 -11.23
C GLU A 125 10.50 -17.25 -10.36
N LYS A 126 10.94 -17.44 -9.12
CA LYS A 126 10.32 -18.40 -8.20
C LYS A 126 8.92 -17.97 -7.79
N TYR A 127 8.75 -16.69 -7.47
CA TYR A 127 7.44 -16.16 -7.08
C TYR A 127 6.46 -16.11 -8.26
N ASP A 128 6.92 -15.80 -9.46
CA ASP A 128 6.10 -15.82 -10.68
C ASP A 128 5.67 -17.26 -11.01
N ASN A 129 6.55 -18.25 -10.83
CA ASN A 129 6.21 -19.66 -10.98
C ASN A 129 5.20 -20.12 -9.92
N LEU A 130 5.32 -19.67 -8.67
CA LEU A 130 4.33 -19.94 -7.62
C LEU A 130 2.97 -19.31 -7.95
N TYR A 131 2.95 -18.05 -8.40
CA TYR A 131 1.74 -17.38 -8.85
C TYR A 131 1.07 -18.17 -9.98
N LYS A 132 1.85 -18.58 -10.99
CA LYS A 132 1.35 -19.38 -12.12
C LYS A 132 0.74 -20.70 -11.65
N PHE A 133 1.44 -21.43 -10.77
CA PHE A 133 0.93 -22.67 -10.19
C PHE A 133 -0.41 -22.44 -9.47
N LEU A 134 -0.50 -21.40 -8.63
CA LEU A 134 -1.75 -21.06 -7.94
C LEU A 134 -2.84 -20.62 -8.91
N LYS A 135 -2.51 -19.92 -9.99
CA LYS A 135 -3.51 -19.51 -10.98
C LYS A 135 -4.09 -20.70 -11.75
N GLU A 136 -3.23 -21.63 -12.17
CA GLU A 136 -3.61 -22.79 -12.97
C GLU A 136 -4.47 -23.79 -12.20
N ASN A 137 -4.29 -23.86 -10.87
CA ASN A 137 -4.98 -24.81 -10.00
C ASN A 137 -6.27 -24.26 -9.35
N GLU A 138 -6.64 -23.00 -9.62
CA GLU A 138 -7.79 -22.31 -9.02
C GLU A 138 -9.11 -23.10 -9.16
N LYS A 139 -9.38 -23.62 -10.36
CA LYS A 139 -10.59 -24.42 -10.64
C LYS A 139 -10.55 -25.81 -9.99
N GLN A 140 -9.37 -26.43 -9.96
CA GLN A 140 -9.19 -27.79 -9.47
C GLN A 140 -9.44 -27.86 -7.96
N TYR A 141 -8.91 -26.89 -7.20
CA TYR A 141 -9.06 -26.84 -5.75
C TYR A 141 -10.12 -25.84 -5.28
N GLN A 142 -10.87 -25.23 -6.20
CA GLN A 142 -12.04 -24.40 -5.93
C GLN A 142 -11.77 -23.23 -4.97
N TYR A 143 -10.67 -22.50 -5.16
CA TYR A 143 -10.39 -21.26 -4.43
C TYR A 143 -10.48 -20.04 -5.34
N THR A 144 -10.47 -18.84 -4.73
CA THR A 144 -10.28 -17.57 -5.42
C THR A 144 -9.30 -16.72 -4.62
N GLY A 145 -8.59 -15.85 -5.32
CA GLY A 145 -7.81 -14.78 -4.70
C GLY A 145 -8.61 -13.50 -4.49
N PHE A 146 -7.97 -12.48 -3.93
CA PHE A 146 -8.45 -11.10 -3.98
C PHE A 146 -8.42 -10.58 -5.43
N THR A 147 -9.22 -9.57 -5.74
CA THR A 147 -9.02 -8.81 -6.98
C THR A 147 -7.80 -7.90 -6.85
N LYS A 148 -7.10 -7.65 -7.97
CA LYS A 148 -5.99 -6.68 -8.02
C LYS A 148 -6.40 -5.28 -7.54
N GLU A 149 -7.63 -4.88 -7.83
CA GLU A 149 -8.15 -3.57 -7.43
C GLU A 149 -8.38 -3.48 -5.92
N ALA A 150 -8.90 -4.53 -5.29
CA ALA A 150 -9.01 -4.62 -3.85
C ALA A 150 -7.63 -4.56 -3.17
N ILE A 151 -6.67 -5.34 -3.66
CA ILE A 151 -5.28 -5.31 -3.14
C ILE A 151 -4.73 -3.89 -3.19
N ASN A 152 -4.82 -3.25 -4.36
CA ASN A 152 -4.27 -1.93 -4.54
C ASN A 152 -4.93 -0.86 -3.66
N LYS A 153 -6.24 -0.96 -3.41
CA LYS A 153 -6.97 0.07 -2.68
C LYS A 153 -7.03 -0.14 -1.16
N THR A 154 -6.79 -1.36 -0.68
CA THR A 154 -7.10 -1.72 0.71
C THR A 154 -6.00 -2.47 1.44
N GLN A 155 -4.95 -2.95 0.75
CA GLN A 155 -3.86 -3.70 1.36
C GLN A 155 -2.57 -2.86 1.39
N ASN A 156 -1.76 -3.07 2.43
CA ASN A 156 -0.55 -2.29 2.73
C ASN A 156 0.59 -3.16 3.30
N VAL A 157 0.54 -4.47 3.08
CA VAL A 157 1.41 -5.46 3.74
C VAL A 157 2.73 -5.73 3.03
N GLY A 158 3.01 -5.05 1.91
CA GLY A 158 4.21 -5.24 1.11
C GLY A 158 3.87 -5.79 -0.27
N TYR A 159 4.74 -6.64 -0.83
CA TYR A 159 4.43 -7.38 -2.04
C TYR A 159 3.21 -8.26 -1.78
N GLN A 160 2.19 -8.10 -2.60
CA GLN A 160 1.00 -8.93 -2.58
C GLN A 160 0.44 -9.08 -4.00
N ASN A 161 0.03 -10.29 -4.32
CA ASN A 161 -0.80 -10.59 -5.48
C ASN A 161 -2.12 -11.24 -5.02
N GLU A 162 -2.93 -11.69 -5.97
CA GLU A 162 -4.24 -12.27 -5.71
C GLU A 162 -4.22 -13.44 -4.72
N TYR A 163 -3.11 -14.18 -4.62
CA TYR A 163 -3.04 -15.46 -3.90
C TYR A 163 -2.14 -15.44 -2.66
N PHE A 164 -1.09 -14.63 -2.65
CA PHE A 164 -0.16 -14.58 -1.52
C PHE A 164 0.49 -13.20 -1.35
N TYR A 165 1.08 -12.99 -0.18
CA TYR A 165 1.92 -11.84 0.13
C TYR A 165 3.28 -12.32 0.65
N ILE A 166 4.29 -11.47 0.54
CA ILE A 166 5.64 -11.71 1.06
C ILE A 166 5.87 -10.81 2.25
N THR A 167 6.34 -11.37 3.37
CA THR A 167 6.80 -10.60 4.51
C THR A 167 8.32 -10.54 4.53
N TYR A 168 8.86 -9.44 5.03
CA TYR A 168 10.29 -9.27 5.24
C TYR A 168 10.55 -8.76 6.66
N LEU A 169 11.75 -9.03 7.17
CA LEU A 169 12.15 -8.59 8.50
C LEU A 169 12.16 -7.06 8.59
N SER A 170 11.66 -6.50 9.68
CA SER A 170 11.78 -5.07 9.94
C SER A 170 13.26 -4.68 10.05
N ARG A 171 13.58 -3.50 9.49
CA ARG A 171 14.92 -2.90 9.49
C ARG A 171 14.77 -1.42 9.72
N ASN A 172 15.75 -0.78 10.35
CA ASN A 172 15.66 0.66 10.51
C ASN A 172 15.96 1.39 9.19
N LEU A 173 15.52 2.65 9.09
CA LEU A 173 15.68 3.46 7.88
C LEU A 173 17.16 3.76 7.55
N LYS A 174 18.03 3.82 8.55
CA LYS A 174 19.47 4.01 8.34
C LYS A 174 20.12 2.81 7.65
N GLU A 175 19.73 1.59 8.02
CA GLU A 175 20.16 0.36 7.36
C GLU A 175 19.63 0.29 5.94
N TYR A 176 18.37 0.64 5.72
CA TYR A 176 17.80 0.76 4.38
C TYR A 176 18.67 1.61 3.46
N ARG A 177 18.96 2.86 3.86
CA ARG A 177 19.75 3.82 3.08
C ARG A 177 21.18 3.33 2.83
N LYS A 178 21.77 2.63 3.80
CA LYS A 178 23.15 2.15 3.69
C LYS A 178 23.29 0.94 2.77
N TYR A 179 22.35 0.00 2.82
CA TYR A 179 22.54 -1.33 2.22
C TYR A 179 21.57 -1.65 1.09
N TYR A 180 20.41 -1.00 1.04
CA TYR A 180 19.32 -1.36 0.12
C TYR A 180 19.05 -0.27 -0.93
N GLU A 181 19.02 1.01 -0.52
CA GLU A 181 18.86 2.14 -1.45
C GLU A 181 19.89 2.11 -2.61
N PRO A 182 21.18 1.75 -2.41
CA PRO A 182 22.15 1.65 -3.50
C PRO A 182 21.92 0.49 -4.49
N LEU A 183 20.96 -0.41 -4.22
CA LEU A 183 20.65 -1.58 -5.07
C LEU A 183 19.49 -1.31 -6.04
N ILE A 184 18.85 -0.14 -5.95
CA ILE A 184 17.78 0.28 -6.87
C ILE A 184 18.37 0.39 -8.27
#